data_AF-A0A932RD96-F1
#
_entry.id   AF-A0A932RD96-F1
#
_cell.length_a   1.000
_cell.length_b   1.000
_cell.length_c   1.000
_cell.angle_alpha   90.00
_cell.angle_beta   90.00
_cell.angle_gamma   90.00
#
_symmetry.space_group_name_H-M   'P 1'
#
loop_
_entity.id
_entity.type
_entity.pdbx_description
1 polymer ?
#
loop_
_entity_poly.entity_id
_entity_poly.type
_entity_poly.pdbx_seq_one_letter_code
_entity_poly.pdbx_strand_id
1 'polypeptide(L)'
;MEPAPELEISPVSFAHYLRLLRGNRNFRRLWGAQIVSEIGDWFYTLAIYNLLLQLTGRAGSVALALVLQVLPQTLIGPTAGVLNDRLRRKHVMIAADLGRMLIVLCML
;
A
#
# COMPACT_ATOMS: atom_id res chain seq x y z
N MET A 1 -41.23 -20.58 11.50
CA MET A 1 -40.05 -19.76 11.17
C MET A 1 -38.89 -20.72 11.13
N GLU A 2 -38.46 -21.16 9.95
CA GLU A 2 -37.22 -21.95 9.82
C GLU A 2 -36.03 -21.04 10.16
N PRO A 3 -35.06 -21.49 10.98
CA PRO A 3 -33.82 -20.76 11.18
C PRO A 3 -33.04 -20.70 9.85
N ALA A 4 -32.50 -19.53 9.51
CA ALA A 4 -31.69 -19.35 8.30
C ALA A 4 -30.49 -20.32 8.30
N PRO A 5 -30.11 -20.89 7.14
CA PRO A 5 -28.97 -21.81 7.07
C PRO A 5 -27.71 -21.12 7.59
N GLU A 6 -27.08 -21.70 8.60
CA GLU A 6 -25.78 -21.28 9.09
C GLU A 6 -24.79 -21.34 7.92
N LEU A 7 -24.32 -20.17 7.47
CA LEU A 7 -23.29 -20.08 6.44
C LEU A 7 -22.02 -20.74 6.99
N GLU A 8 -21.74 -21.98 6.60
CA GLU A 8 -20.47 -22.66 6.86
C GLU A 8 -19.33 -21.84 6.27
N ILE A 9 -18.72 -20.98 7.09
CA ILE A 9 -17.50 -20.27 6.72
C ILE A 9 -16.37 -21.30 6.76
N SER A 10 -16.13 -21.95 5.62
CA SER A 10 -15.03 -22.89 5.46
C SER A 10 -13.70 -22.22 5.87
N PRO A 11 -12.84 -22.87 6.66
CA PRO A 11 -11.61 -22.26 7.15
C PRO A 11 -10.69 -21.92 5.97
N VAL A 12 -10.31 -20.65 5.87
CA VAL A 12 -9.43 -20.16 4.80
C VAL A 12 -8.03 -20.73 5.01
N SER A 13 -7.74 -21.84 4.33
CA SER A 13 -6.45 -22.52 4.38
C SER A 13 -5.42 -21.92 3.42
N PHE A 14 -4.12 -22.04 3.73
CA PHE A 14 -2.99 -21.64 2.88
C PHE A 14 -3.09 -22.17 1.44
N ALA A 15 -3.64 -23.39 1.28
CA ALA A 15 -3.87 -24.00 -0.04
C ALA A 15 -4.80 -23.16 -0.93
N HIS A 16 -5.79 -22.45 -0.35
CA HIS A 16 -6.68 -21.57 -1.09
C HIS A 16 -5.96 -20.34 -1.64
N TYR A 17 -5.07 -19.73 -0.84
CA TYR A 17 -4.25 -18.61 -1.29
C TYR A 17 -3.30 -19.03 -2.43
N LEU A 18 -2.66 -20.20 -2.29
CA LEU A 18 -1.77 -20.72 -3.32
C LEU A 18 -2.52 -21.01 -4.63
N ARG A 19 -3.76 -21.50 -4.54
CA ARG A 19 -4.65 -21.71 -5.67
C ARG A 19 -5.07 -20.38 -6.31
N LEU A 20 -5.34 -19.34 -5.53
CA LEU A 20 -5.65 -17.99 -6.03
C LEU A 20 -4.48 -17.38 -6.82
N LEU A 21 -3.27 -17.48 -6.27
CA LEU A 21 -2.02 -17.05 -6.91
C LEU A 21 -1.74 -17.78 -8.23
N ARG A 22 -1.98 -19.09 -8.27
CA ARG A 22 -1.76 -19.89 -9.49
C ARG A 22 -2.88 -19.70 -10.52
N GLY A 23 -4.13 -19.67 -10.08
CA GLY A 23 -5.32 -19.69 -10.93
C GLY A 23 -5.74 -18.31 -11.48
N ASN A 24 -5.41 -17.21 -10.79
CA ASN A 24 -5.81 -15.87 -11.23
C ASN A 24 -4.60 -15.05 -11.73
N ARG A 25 -4.45 -14.96 -13.06
CA ARG A 25 -3.34 -14.24 -13.70
C ARG A 25 -3.31 -12.75 -13.35
N ASN A 26 -4.47 -12.11 -13.25
CA ASN A 26 -4.56 -10.68 -12.93
C ASN A 26 -4.13 -10.44 -11.48
N PHE A 27 -4.61 -11.26 -10.55
CA PHE A 27 -4.20 -11.20 -9.15
C PHE A 27 -2.69 -11.43 -9.00
N ARG A 28 -2.13 -12.44 -9.67
CA ARG A 28 -0.68 -12.72 -9.61
C ARG A 28 0.17 -11.54 -10.09
N ARG A 29 -0.25 -10.86 -11.16
CA ARG A 29 0.44 -9.66 -11.67
C ARG A 29 0.38 -8.52 -10.68
N LEU A 30 -0.81 -8.25 -10.13
CA LEU A 30 -1.00 -7.19 -9.14
C LEU A 30 -0.17 -7.47 -7.89
N TRP A 31 -0.23 -8.70 -7.38
CA TRP A 31 0.49 -9.10 -6.17
C TRP A 31 2.02 -9.03 -6.36
N GLY A 32 2.53 -9.48 -7.50
CA GLY A 32 3.95 -9.33 -7.83
C GLY A 32 4.39 -7.86 -7.92
N ALA A 33 3.58 -7.02 -8.56
CA ALA A 33 3.85 -5.58 -8.64
C ALA A 33 3.81 -4.90 -7.26
N GLN A 34 2.88 -5.31 -6.39
CA GLN A 34 2.79 -4.80 -5.02
C GLN A 34 4.05 -5.15 -4.22
N ILE A 35 4.50 -6.41 -4.27
CA ILE A 35 5.71 -6.83 -3.54
C ILE A 35 6.91 -6.00 -3.94
N VAL A 36 7.13 -5.83 -5.24
CA VAL A 36 8.28 -5.05 -5.74
C VAL A 36 8.15 -3.59 -5.30
N SER A 37 6.95 -3.00 -5.39
CA SER A 37 6.69 -1.63 -4.95
C SER A 37 6.98 -1.44 -3.47
N GLU A 38 6.45 -2.31 -2.61
CA GLU A 38 6.64 -2.24 -1.16
C GLU A 38 8.11 -2.35 -0.78
N ILE A 39 8.85 -3.29 -1.40
CA ILE A 39 10.29 -3.42 -1.16
C ILE A 39 11.02 -2.13 -1.54
N GLY A 40 10.69 -1.52 -2.69
CA GLY A 40 11.25 -0.24 -3.11
C GLY A 40 10.96 0.88 -2.12
N ASP A 41 9.72 0.98 -1.65
CA ASP A 41 9.28 2.00 -0.69
C ASP A 41 10.02 1.87 0.66
N TRP A 42 10.28 0.65 1.12
CA TRP A 42 11.08 0.40 2.33
C TRP A 42 12.55 0.84 2.15
N PHE A 43 13.18 0.47 1.04
CA PHE A 43 14.56 0.91 0.76
C PHE A 43 14.66 2.44 0.63
N TYR A 44 13.71 3.06 -0.07
CA TYR A 44 13.62 4.51 -0.20
C TYR A 44 13.49 5.19 1.17
N THR A 45 12.62 4.67 2.03
CA THR A 45 12.41 5.19 3.39
C THR A 45 13.70 5.14 4.22
N LEU A 46 14.39 3.99 4.20
CA LEU A 46 15.67 3.84 4.90
C LEU A 46 16.74 4.80 4.37
N ALA A 47 16.81 4.97 3.04
CA ALA A 47 17.75 5.89 2.42
C ALA A 47 17.49 7.35 2.83
N ILE A 48 16.23 7.79 2.77
CA ILE A 48 15.83 9.15 3.15
C ILE A 48 16.11 9.41 4.63
N TYR A 49 15.81 8.48 5.52
CA TYR A 49 16.06 8.68 6.97
C TYR A 49 17.55 8.75 7.28
N ASN A 50 18.36 7.89 6.66
CA ASN A 50 19.80 7.95 6.82
C ASN A 50 20.37 9.27 6.27
N LEU A 51 19.94 9.69 5.08
CA LEU A 51 20.35 10.97 4.49
C LEU A 51 19.97 12.15 5.37
N LEU A 52 18.73 12.17 5.88
CA LEU A 52 18.26 13.24 6.74
C LEU A 52 19.07 13.30 8.05
N LEU A 53 19.42 12.14 8.62
CA LEU A 53 20.26 12.09 9.81
C LEU A 53 21.68 12.59 9.53
N GLN A 54 22.27 12.25 8.38
CA GLN A 54 23.58 12.75 7.96
C GLN A 54 23.58 14.26 7.72
N LEU A 55 22.52 14.81 7.13
CA LEU A 55 22.42 16.24 6.83
C LEU A 55 22.12 17.10 8.06
N THR A 56 21.24 16.62 8.94
CA THR A 56 20.78 17.41 10.10
C THR A 56 21.53 17.11 11.38
N GLY A 57 22.10 15.90 11.52
CA GLY A 57 22.72 15.38 12.74
C GLY A 57 21.74 15.18 13.91
N ARG A 58 20.42 15.33 13.71
CA ARG A 58 19.43 15.38 14.80
C ARG A 58 18.36 14.31 14.64
N ALA A 59 18.21 13.46 15.65
CA ALA A 59 17.16 12.44 15.70
C ALA A 59 15.73 13.04 15.62
N GLY A 60 15.53 14.26 16.12
CA GLY A 60 14.25 14.96 16.04
C GLY A 60 13.77 15.23 14.61
N SER A 61 14.69 15.44 13.67
CA SER A 61 14.35 15.64 12.25
C SER A 61 13.82 14.36 11.61
N VAL A 62 14.40 13.20 11.95
CA VAL A 62 13.91 11.88 11.52
C VAL A 62 12.53 11.58 12.11
N ALA A 63 12.33 11.89 13.40
CA ALA A 63 11.02 11.74 14.05
C ALA A 63 9.95 12.62 13.39
N LEU A 64 10.28 13.86 13.03
CA LEU A 64 9.37 14.74 12.29
C LEU A 64 9.03 14.17 10.90
N ALA A 65 10.04 13.67 10.17
CA ALA A 65 9.83 13.07 8.85
C ALA A 65 8.89 11.85 8.93
N LEU A 66 9.06 11.00 9.94
CA LEU A 66 8.15 9.88 10.24
C LEU A 66 6.71 10.35 10.46
N VAL A 67 6.52 11.40 11.27
CA VAL A 67 5.18 11.98 11.51
C VAL A 67 4.59 12.49 10.20
N LEU A 68 5.35 13.24 9.42
CA LEU A 68 4.91 13.78 8.12
C LEU A 68 4.59 12.70 7.09
N GLN A 69 5.22 11.51 7.19
CA GLN A 69 4.91 10.38 6.33
C GLN A 69 3.59 9.69 6.71
N VAL A 70 3.33 9.51 8.01
CA VAL A 70 2.15 8.78 8.50
C VAL A 70 0.91 9.66 8.56
N LEU A 71 1.06 10.95 8.87
CA LEU A 71 -0.04 11.87 9.10
C LEU A 71 -1.01 11.99 7.90
N PRO A 72 -0.54 12.15 6.65
CA PRO A 72 -1.41 12.16 5.48
C PRO A 72 -2.19 10.85 5.32
N GLN A 73 -1.55 9.70 5.55
CA GLN A 73 -2.20 8.40 5.44
C GLN A 73 -3.34 8.24 6.46
N THR A 74 -3.10 8.67 7.70
CA THR A 74 -4.10 8.63 8.78
C THR A 74 -5.28 9.56 8.53
N LEU A 75 -5.03 10.77 8.05
CA LEU A 75 -6.10 11.75 7.80
C LEU A 75 -6.90 11.44 6.54
N ILE A 76 -6.23 10.99 5.48
CA ILE A 76 -6.85 10.72 4.18
C ILE A 76 -7.48 9.31 4.15
N GLY A 77 -6.98 8.35 4.93
CA GLY A 77 -7.47 6.96 4.94
C GLY A 77 -9.00 6.81 5.02
N PRO A 78 -9.68 7.45 6.00
CA PRO A 78 -11.14 7.36 6.13
C PRO A 78 -11.90 7.96 4.94
N THR A 79 -11.42 9.07 4.37
CA THR A 79 -12.07 9.75 3.23
C THR A 79 -11.75 9.07 1.90
N ALA A 80 -10.57 8.45 1.78
CA ALA A 80 -10.16 7.69 0.61
C ALA A 80 -11.08 6.50 0.34
N GLY A 81 -11.61 5.84 1.38
CA GLY A 81 -12.59 4.76 1.23
C GLY A 81 -13.85 5.22 0.52
N VAL A 82 -14.44 6.32 0.99
CA VAL A 82 -15.66 6.93 0.40
C VAL A 82 -15.42 7.34 -1.05
N LEU A 83 -14.25 7.90 -1.36
CA LEU A 83 -13.89 8.30 -2.72
C LEU A 83 -13.67 7.08 -3.63
N ASN A 84 -13.02 6.04 -3.14
CA ASN A 84 -12.69 4.82 -3.90
C ASN A 84 -13.91 3.93 -4.17
N ASP A 85 -14.99 4.09 -3.39
CA ASP A 85 -16.26 3.44 -3.68
C ASP A 85 -17.06 4.12 -4.80
N ARG A 86 -16.78 5.41 -5.07
CA ARG A 86 -17.42 6.18 -6.15
C ARG A 86 -16.66 6.12 -7.47
N LEU A 87 -15.38 5.75 -7.44
CA LEU A 87 -14.49 5.75 -8.60
C LEU A 87 -14.13 4.33 -9.06
N ARG A 88 -13.72 4.21 -10.32
CA ARG A 88 -13.18 2.95 -10.85
C ARG A 88 -11.79 2.71 -10.25
N ARG A 89 -11.69 1.82 -9.26
CA ARG A 89 -10.47 1.45 -8.52
C ARG A 89 -9.21 1.30 -9.39
N LYS A 90 -9.33 0.65 -10.55
CA LYS A 90 -8.22 0.49 -11.51
C LYS A 90 -7.60 1.82 -11.95
N HIS A 91 -8.41 2.83 -12.26
CA HIS A 91 -7.90 4.13 -12.71
C HIS A 91 -7.25 4.90 -11.56
N VAL A 92 -7.81 4.79 -10.35
CA VAL A 92 -7.24 5.39 -9.14
C VAL A 92 -5.85 4.83 -8.88
N MET A 93 -5.69 3.51 -8.94
CA MET A 93 -4.39 2.85 -8.76
C MET A 93 -3.36 3.30 -9.80
N ILE A 94 -3.72 3.30 -11.08
CA ILE A 94 -2.81 3.73 -12.16
C ILE A 94 -2.42 5.21 -11.99
N ALA A 95 -3.37 6.08 -11.69
CA ALA A 95 -3.09 7.51 -11.49
C ALA A 95 -2.18 7.74 -10.27
N ALA A 96 -2.40 7.02 -9.17
CA ALA A 96 -1.56 7.09 -7.97
C ALA A 96 -0.13 6.60 -8.25
N ASP A 97 0.03 5.48 -8.95
CA ASP A 97 1.35 4.95 -9.32
C ASP A 97 2.11 5.89 -10.26
N LEU A 98 1.42 6.48 -11.26
CA LEU A 98 2.02 7.47 -12.15
C LEU A 98 2.41 8.75 -11.40
N GLY A 99 1.55 9.24 -10.50
CA GLY A 99 1.85 10.39 -9.65
C GLY A 99 3.06 10.13 -8.76
N ARG A 100 3.12 8.96 -8.12
CA ARG A 100 4.27 8.54 -7.31
C ARG A 100 5.54 8.48 -8.14
N MET A 101 5.50 7.87 -9.32
CA MET A 101 6.63 7.81 -10.23
C MET A 101 7.17 9.20 -10.57
N LEU A 102 6.29 10.14 -10.90
CA LEU A 102 6.68 11.53 -11.23
C LEU A 102 7.33 12.23 -10.03
N ILE A 103 6.75 12.11 -8.83
CA ILE A 103 7.30 12.72 -7.62
C ILE A 103 8.71 12.20 -7.34
N VAL A 104 8.89 10.87 -7.36
CA VAL A 104 10.19 10.25 -7.11
C VAL A 104 11.21 10.66 -8.18
N LEU A 105 10.80 10.71 -9.44
CA LEU A 105 11.68 11.13 -10.54
C LEU A 105 12.12 12.60 -10.41
N CYS A 106 11.27 13.47 -9.87
CA CYS A 106 11.64 14.86 -9.57
C CYS A 106 12.60 15.01 -8.37
N MET A 107 12.77 13.96 -7.56
CA MET A 107 13.69 13.96 -6.41
C MET A 107 15.10 13.47 -6.77
N LEU A 108 15.28 12.86 -7.95
CA LEU A 108 16.56 12.50 -8.55
C LEU A 108 17.21 13.72 -9.22
#